data_AF-A0A7Y3BWJ2-F1
#
_entry.id   AF-A0A7Y3BWJ2-F1
#
_cell.length_a   1.000
_cell.length_b   1.000
_cell.length_c   1.000
_cell.angle_alpha   90.00
_cell.angle_beta   90.00
_cell.angle_gamma   90.00
#
_symmetry.space_group_name_H-M   'P 1'
#
loop_
_entity.id
_entity.type
_entity.pdbx_description
1 polymer ?
#
loop_
_entity_poly.entity_id
_entity_poly.type
_entity_poly.pdbx_seq_one_letter_code
_entity_poly.pdbx_strand_id
1 'polypeptide(L)'
;MADGHLITSDGPLEPPSRVLVVVAHPDDVDFGCAGTIAHLTDLGAHVAYCLVTSGDAGDDDMTVPQVELAALREAEQTAAASRVGVT
;
A
#
# COMPACT_ATOMS: atom_id res chain seq x y z
N MET A 1 -10.37 -2.56 -21.27
CA MET A 1 -9.88 -3.54 -20.28
C MET A 1 -8.57 -4.07 -20.81
N ALA A 2 -7.47 -3.96 -20.06
CA ALA A 2 -6.22 -4.62 -20.43
C ALA A 2 -6.47 -6.13 -20.57
N ASP A 3 -5.64 -6.82 -21.35
CA ASP A 3 -5.72 -8.25 -21.70
C ASP A 3 -5.53 -9.22 -20.51
N GLY A 4 -5.65 -8.75 -19.27
CA GLY A 4 -5.44 -9.52 -18.05
C GLY A 4 -3.97 -9.82 -17.75
N HIS A 5 -3.04 -9.37 -18.58
CA HIS A 5 -1.61 -9.62 -18.41
C HIS A 5 -0.90 -8.39 -17.86
N LEU A 6 0.17 -8.63 -17.11
CA LEU A 6 1.12 -7.62 -16.70
C LEU A 6 2.07 -7.34 -17.86
N ILE A 7 2.12 -6.10 -18.35
CA ILE A 7 3.03 -5.72 -19.43
C ILE A 7 4.41 -5.37 -18.85
N THR A 8 5.44 -6.08 -19.30
CA THR A 8 6.84 -5.86 -18.88
C THR A 8 7.76 -5.62 -20.09
N SER A 9 9.01 -5.24 -19.84
CA SER A 9 10.02 -5.07 -20.89
C SER A 9 10.35 -6.38 -21.63
N ASP A 10 10.14 -7.53 -20.98
CA ASP A 10 10.44 -8.85 -21.53
C ASP A 10 9.20 -9.51 -22.18
N GLY A 11 8.09 -8.77 -22.25
CA GLY A 11 6.81 -9.23 -22.78
C GLY A 11 5.70 -9.30 -21.72
N PRO A 12 4.49 -9.75 -22.12
CA PRO A 12 3.38 -9.95 -21.21
C PRO A 12 3.64 -11.13 -20.26
N LEU A 13 3.31 -10.95 -18.99
CA LEU A 13 3.36 -11.98 -17.94
C LEU A 13 1.98 -12.18 -17.32
N GLU A 14 1.74 -13.37 -16.79
CA GLU A 14 0.59 -13.62 -15.92
C GLU A 14 0.78 -12.83 -14.60
N PRO A 15 -0.26 -12.12 -14.10
CA PRO A 15 -0.15 -11.40 -12.85
C PRO A 15 -0.04 -12.37 -11.66
N PRO A 16 0.70 -12.00 -10.61
CA PRO A 16 0.73 -12.81 -9.39
C PRO A 16 -0.66 -12.83 -8.73
N SER A 17 -1.09 -14.01 -8.29
CA SER A 17 -2.39 -14.13 -7.59
C SER A 17 -2.37 -13.53 -6.18
N ARG A 18 -1.19 -13.41 -5.56
CA ARG A 18 -1.00 -12.86 -4.21
C ARG A 18 0.27 -12.02 -4.13
N VAL A 19 0.21 -10.89 -3.45
CA VAL A 19 1.33 -9.96 -3.27
C VAL A 19 1.40 -9.51 -1.82
N LEU A 20 2.62 -9.43 -1.29
CA LEU A 20 2.91 -8.82 0.00
C LEU A 20 3.79 -7.59 -0.23
N VAL A 21 3.33 -6.42 0.22
CA VAL A 21 4.10 -5.18 0.21
C VAL A 21 4.67 -4.97 1.61
N VAL A 22 5.99 -4.84 1.72
CA VAL A 22 6.66 -4.65 3.02
C VAL A 22 7.33 -3.28 3.01
N VAL A 23 6.94 -2.42 3.93
CA VAL A 23 7.45 -1.04 4.07
C VAL A 23 7.63 -0.67 5.53
N ALA A 24 8.34 0.42 5.80
CA ALA A 24 8.64 0.83 7.17
C ALA A 24 7.44 1.51 7.83
N HIS A 25 6.80 2.45 7.15
CA HIS A 25 5.81 3.34 7.73
C HIS A 25 4.50 3.33 6.91
N PRO A 26 3.39 3.80 7.51
CA PRO A 26 2.28 4.37 6.74
C PRO A 26 2.80 5.38 5.72
N ASP A 27 2.15 5.53 4.58
CA ASP A 27 2.52 6.38 3.42
C ASP A 27 3.62 5.87 2.48
N ASP A 28 4.56 5.03 2.94
CA ASP A 28 5.64 4.51 2.09
C ASP A 28 5.09 3.79 0.84
N VAL A 29 3.98 3.06 1.01
CA VAL A 29 3.27 2.38 -0.08
C VAL A 29 2.68 3.39 -1.07
N ASP A 30 2.14 4.49 -0.56
CA ASP A 30 1.38 5.45 -1.33
C ASP A 30 2.30 6.23 -2.27
N PHE A 31 3.47 6.63 -1.78
CA PHE A 31 4.51 7.27 -2.57
C PHE A 31 5.32 6.29 -3.43
N GLY A 32 5.59 5.09 -2.91
CA GLY A 32 6.50 4.15 -3.54
C GLY A 32 5.86 3.34 -4.68
N CYS A 33 4.61 2.88 -4.51
CA CYS A 33 4.06 1.86 -5.41
C CYS A 33 2.53 1.81 -5.51
N ALA A 34 1.79 2.84 -5.10
CA ALA A 34 0.32 2.87 -5.21
C ALA A 34 -0.22 2.54 -6.61
N GLY A 35 0.41 3.09 -7.66
CA GLY A 35 0.01 2.81 -9.05
C GLY A 35 0.22 1.35 -9.46
N THR A 36 1.31 0.73 -9.00
CA THR A 36 1.56 -0.70 -9.21
C THR A 36 0.54 -1.56 -8.49
N ILE A 37 0.17 -1.19 -7.25
CA ILE A 37 -0.80 -1.94 -6.46
C ILE A 37 -2.20 -1.85 -7.07
N ALA A 38 -2.64 -0.64 -7.45
CA ALA A 38 -3.91 -0.45 -8.14
C ALA A 38 -3.99 -1.28 -9.42
N HIS A 39 -2.90 -1.33 -10.19
CA HIS A 39 -2.85 -2.15 -11.39
C HIS A 39 -2.94 -3.65 -11.09
N LEU A 40 -2.25 -4.13 -10.05
CA LEU A 40 -2.27 -5.55 -9.67
C LEU A 40 -3.62 -5.98 -9.10
N THR A 41 -4.28 -5.14 -8.30
CA THR A 41 -5.62 -5.42 -7.77
C THR A 41 -6.68 -5.39 -8.88
N ASP A 42 -6.57 -4.47 -9.85
CA ASP A 42 -7.41 -4.46 -11.06
C ASP A 42 -7.25 -5.75 -11.90
N LEU A 43 -6.06 -6.37 -11.87
CA LEU A 43 -5.77 -7.66 -12.49
C LEU A 43 -6.20 -8.86 -11.60
N GLY A 44 -6.80 -8.62 -10.44
CA GLY A 44 -7.34 -9.64 -9.55
C GLY A 44 -6.36 -10.21 -8.52
N ALA A 45 -5.18 -9.60 -8.34
CA ALA A 45 -4.25 -10.01 -7.31
C ALA A 45 -4.78 -9.69 -5.91
N HIS A 46 -4.65 -10.63 -4.96
CA HIS A 46 -4.87 -10.35 -3.55
C HIS A 46 -3.61 -9.72 -2.93
N VAL A 47 -3.67 -8.43 -2.65
CA VAL A 47 -2.55 -7.68 -2.07
C VAL A 47 -2.73 -7.54 -0.56
N ALA A 48 -1.66 -7.71 0.20
CA ALA A 48 -1.60 -7.44 1.64
C ALA A 48 -0.42 -6.52 1.95
N TYR A 49 -0.57 -5.65 2.95
CA TYR A 49 0.50 -4.76 3.42
C TYR A 49 1.07 -5.23 4.76
N CYS A 50 2.38 -5.17 4.89
CA CYS A 50 3.11 -5.32 6.14
C CYS A 50 3.85 -4.01 6.40
N LEU A 51 3.27 -3.21 7.30
CA LEU A 51 3.88 -2.00 7.80
C LEU A 51 4.63 -2.36 9.08
N VAL A 52 5.93 -2.09 9.12
CA VAL A 52 6.79 -2.48 10.25
C VAL A 52 6.53 -1.59 11.47
N THR A 53 6.05 -0.37 11.27
CA THR A 53 5.75 0.61 12.33
C THR A 53 4.38 1.25 12.11
N SER A 54 3.84 1.89 13.15
CA SER A 54 2.63 2.71 13.06
C SER A 54 2.90 4.18 12.71
N GLY A 55 4.16 4.55 12.44
CA GLY A 55 4.50 5.92 12.02
C GLY A 55 4.35 7.00 13.10
N ASP A 56 4.39 6.62 14.38
CA ASP A 56 4.11 7.44 15.56
C ASP A 56 5.19 8.49 15.89
N ALA A 57 6.30 8.51 15.15
CA ALA A 57 7.36 9.51 15.21
C ALA A 57 7.37 10.46 13.99
N GLY A 58 6.28 10.49 13.20
CA GLY A 58 6.20 11.23 11.95
C GLY A 58 5.72 12.68 12.05
N ASP A 59 5.52 13.21 13.27
CA ASP A 59 5.07 14.58 13.52
C ASP A 59 6.14 15.35 14.31
N ASP A 60 6.32 16.62 13.97
CA ASP A 60 7.20 17.55 14.68
C ASP A 60 6.49 18.17 15.91
N ASP A 61 5.15 18.09 15.98
CA ASP A 61 4.36 18.55 17.11
C ASP A 61 4.37 17.53 18.27
N MET A 62 5.23 17.79 19.25
CA MET A 62 5.36 16.98 20.47
C MET A 62 4.15 17.06 21.42
N THR A 63 3.12 17.85 21.10
CA THR A 63 1.89 17.92 21.91
C THR A 63 0.91 16.79 21.60
N VAL A 64 1.04 16.15 20.44
CA VAL A 64 0.23 14.99 20.06
C VAL A 64 0.82 13.73 20.70
N PRO A 65 0.05 12.96 21.48
CA PRO A 65 0.51 11.68 21.99
C PRO A 65 0.83 10.71 20.84
N GLN A 66 1.98 10.04 20.89
CA GLN A 66 2.41 9.07 19.88
C GLN A 66 1.35 8.00 19.57
N VAL A 67 0.60 7.55 20.57
CA VAL A 67 -0.49 6.58 20.40
C VAL A 67 -1.66 7.13 19.58
N GLU A 68 -1.95 8.43 19.69
CA GLU A 68 -2.99 9.09 18.89
C GLU A 68 -2.53 9.25 17.44
N LEU A 69 -1.26 9.63 17.23
CA LEU A 69 -0.67 9.71 15.90
C LEU A 69 -0.61 8.34 15.22
N ALA A 70 -0.22 7.28 15.95
CA ALA A 70 -0.25 5.89 15.46
C ALA A 70 -1.64 5.51 14.96
N ALA A 71 -2.66 5.69 15.80
CA ALA A 71 -4.04 5.34 15.46
C ALA A 71 -4.58 6.13 14.26
N LEU A 72 -4.23 7.42 14.18
CA LEU A 72 -4.56 8.25 13.03
C LEU A 72 -3.93 7.70 11.75
N ARG A 73 -2.61 7.46 11.75
CA ARG A 73 -1.88 7.01 10.55
C ARG A 73 -2.26 5.59 10.12
N GLU A 74 -2.60 4.71 11.04
CA GLU A 74 -3.15 3.38 10.71
C GLU A 74 -4.51 3.50 10.01
N ALA A 75 -5.39 4.40 10.49
CA ALA A 75 -6.67 4.66 9.86
C ALA A 75 -6.50 5.31 8.47
N GLU A 76 -5.56 6.25 8.34
CA GLU A 76 -5.20 6.88 7.07
C GLU A 76 -4.67 5.85 6.08
N GLN A 77 -3.74 4.99 6.48
CA GLN A 77 -3.20 3.95 5.60
C GLN A 77 -4.28 2.96 5.17
N THR A 78 -5.18 2.57 6.08
CA THR A 78 -6.32 1.69 5.74
C THR A 78 -7.22 2.35 4.70
N ALA A 79 -7.52 3.64 4.88
CA ALA A 79 -8.31 4.40 3.91
C ALA A 79 -7.57 4.54 2.56
N ALA A 80 -6.27 4.80 2.55
CA ALA A 80 -5.45 4.89 1.35
C ALA A 80 -5.38 3.54 0.60
N ALA A 81 -5.15 2.44 1.32
CA ALA A 81 -5.13 1.08 0.80
C ALA A 81 -6.44 0.73 0.07
N SER A 82 -7.58 1.14 0.63
CA SER A 82 -8.90 0.91 -0.01
C SER A 82 -9.06 1.63 -1.35
N ARG A 83 -8.34 2.74 -1.60
CA ARG A 83 -8.37 3.46 -2.88
C ARG A 83 -7.69 2.71 -4.02
N VAL A 84 -6.84 1.75 -3.69
CA VAL A 84 -6.09 0.93 -4.66
C VAL A 84 -6.47 -0.55 -4.60
N GLY A 85 -7.66 -0.85 -4.05
CA GLY A 85 -8.25 -2.19 -4.11
C GLY A 85 -7.72 -3.18 -3.06
N VAL A 86 -7.03 -2.71 -2.02
CA VAL A 86 -6.59 -3.55 -0.90
C VAL A 86 -7.65 -3.57 0.20
N THR A 87 -7.93 -4.75 0.75
CA THR A 87 -9.01 -5.01 1.73
C THR A 87 -8.50 -5.69 2.99
#